data_AF-A0A9P2PW51-F1
#
_entry.id   AF-A0A9P2PW51-F1
#
_cell.length_a   1.000
_cell.length_b   1.000
_cell.length_c   1.000
_cell.angle_alpha   90.00
_cell.angle_beta   90.00
_cell.angle_gamma   90.00
#
_symmetry.space_group_name_H-M   'P 1'
#
loop_
_entity.id
_entity.type
_entity.pdbx_description
1 polymer ?
#
loop_
_entity_poly.entity_id
_entity_poly.type
_entity_poly.pdbx_seq_one_letter_code
_entity_poly.pdbx_strand_id
1 'polypeptide(L)'
;MKPVFDENGLATVPGDMRCFYYDAETSEYTGWSDEYINTGVSMPACSTGIDPGENIPGRVAVFTGKGWSHEEDHRNETVYSIENGAAVTVDYIGAIKDGYVTISPLTPYDKWDGEKWVTDTEAQHSAAVDAAEAQRQSLIDAAMASISLIQLKLQAGRKLTQAETTRLNAVLDYIDAVTATDTSTAPDVIWPELPEA
;
A
#
# COMPACT_ATOMS: atom_id res chain seq x y z
N MET A 1 7.57 26.91 47.19
CA MET A 1 6.26 27.61 47.14
C MET A 1 5.81 27.64 45.69
N LYS A 2 4.51 27.72 45.36
CA LYS A 2 4.08 27.86 43.95
C LYS A 2 4.32 29.30 43.47
N PRO A 3 4.80 29.52 42.23
CA PRO A 3 4.98 30.86 41.70
C PRO A 3 3.62 31.56 41.51
N VAL A 4 3.63 32.89 41.57
CA VAL A 4 2.47 33.75 41.29
C VAL A 4 2.80 34.64 40.12
N PHE A 5 1.98 34.65 39.08
CA PHE A 5 2.20 35.42 37.86
C PHE A 5 1.38 36.70 37.83
N ASP A 6 1.89 37.74 37.18
CA ASP A 6 1.13 38.95 36.85
C ASP A 6 0.32 38.80 35.54
N GLU A 7 -0.35 39.87 35.13
CA GLU A 7 -1.15 39.91 33.89
C GLU A 7 -0.33 39.74 32.61
N ASN A 8 1.00 39.94 32.67
CA ASN A 8 1.93 39.75 31.56
C ASN A 8 2.53 38.33 31.56
N GLY A 9 2.15 37.48 32.51
CA GLY A 9 2.66 36.11 32.65
C GLY A 9 4.06 36.03 33.26
N LEU A 10 4.52 37.08 33.96
CA LEU A 10 5.81 37.10 34.65
C LEU A 10 5.63 36.80 36.14
N ALA A 11 6.51 35.98 36.71
CA ALA A 11 6.41 35.64 38.14
C ALA A 11 6.71 36.87 39.02
N THR A 12 5.78 37.23 39.90
CA THR A 12 5.94 38.22 40.97
C THR A 12 6.47 37.60 42.27
N VAL A 13 6.18 36.30 42.46
CA VAL A 13 6.72 35.47 43.55
C VAL A 13 7.38 34.24 42.92
N PRO A 14 8.65 33.92 43.26
CA PRO A 14 9.33 32.78 42.67
C PRO A 14 8.88 31.46 43.31
N GLY A 15 9.09 30.35 42.62
CA GLY A 15 8.70 29.06 43.15
C GLY A 15 8.82 27.88 42.20
N ASP A 16 8.62 26.69 42.75
CA ASP A 16 8.60 25.43 42.02
C ASP A 16 7.24 25.20 41.38
N MET A 17 7.24 24.77 40.12
CA MET A 17 6.05 24.41 39.36
C MET A 17 6.35 23.25 38.43
N ARG A 18 5.45 22.28 38.36
CA ARG A 18 5.50 21.26 37.32
C ARG A 18 5.07 21.85 35.99
N CYS A 19 5.92 21.73 35.00
CA CYS A 19 5.65 22.13 33.62
C CYS A 19 5.49 20.89 32.76
N PHE A 20 4.40 20.83 32.00
CA PHE A 20 4.15 19.83 30.99
C PHE A 20 4.41 20.44 29.62
N TYR A 21 5.27 19.82 28.84
CA TYR A 21 5.75 20.33 27.56
C TYR A 21 4.96 19.76 26.40
N TYR A 22 4.86 20.56 25.35
CA TYR A 22 4.32 20.11 24.07
C TYR A 22 5.22 20.56 22.92
N ASP A 23 5.15 19.83 21.81
CA ASP A 23 5.80 20.18 20.56
C ASP A 23 5.21 21.48 19.98
N ALA A 24 6.06 22.35 19.43
CA ALA A 24 5.64 23.67 18.96
C ALA A 24 4.75 23.62 17.71
N GLU A 25 4.85 22.57 16.89
CA GLU A 25 4.11 22.43 15.63
C GLU A 25 2.89 21.53 15.80
N THR A 26 3.06 20.36 16.43
CA THR A 26 1.98 19.38 16.59
C THR A 26 1.17 19.56 17.86
N SER A 27 1.68 20.35 18.83
CA SER A 27 1.12 20.46 20.18
C SER A 27 1.05 19.12 20.94
N GLU A 28 1.74 18.09 20.47
CA GLU A 28 1.85 16.78 21.11
C GLU A 28 2.61 16.90 22.42
N TYR A 29 2.12 16.23 23.47
CA TYR A 29 2.80 16.13 24.74
C TYR A 29 4.18 15.47 24.62
N THR A 30 5.23 16.13 25.12
CA THR A 30 6.62 15.66 25.02
C THR A 30 7.27 15.28 26.34
N GLY A 31 6.60 15.56 27.47
CA GLY A 31 7.09 15.20 28.81
C GLY A 31 6.85 16.28 29.84
N TRP A 32 7.46 16.11 31.01
CA TRP A 32 7.33 17.06 32.11
C TRP A 32 8.63 17.20 32.91
N SER A 33 8.79 18.33 33.59
CA SER A 33 9.81 18.56 34.61
C SER A 33 9.26 19.47 35.70
N ASP A 34 9.90 19.44 36.88
CA ASP A 34 9.65 20.42 37.92
C ASP A 34 10.66 21.57 37.74
N GLU A 35 10.15 22.77 37.48
CA GLU A 35 10.92 23.97 37.18
C GLU A 35 10.85 24.98 38.31
N TYR A 36 11.97 25.65 38.60
CA TYR A 36 12.00 26.78 39.53
C TYR A 36 11.91 28.11 38.76
N ILE A 37 10.76 28.78 38.85
CA ILE A 37 10.50 30.04 38.15
C ILE A 37 10.94 31.21 39.02
N ASN A 38 11.93 31.96 38.56
CA ASN A 38 12.43 33.16 39.24
C ASN A 38 11.52 34.37 39.02
N THR A 39 11.57 35.35 39.93
CA THR A 39 10.87 36.62 39.76
C THR A 39 11.26 37.30 38.45
N GLY A 40 10.27 37.78 37.70
CA GLY A 40 10.44 38.41 36.38
C GLY A 40 10.60 37.43 35.21
N VAL A 41 10.45 36.12 35.44
CA VAL A 41 10.53 35.08 34.40
C VAL A 41 9.15 34.44 34.19
N SER A 42 8.82 34.10 32.94
CA SER A 42 7.61 33.35 32.59
C SER A 42 7.84 31.84 32.66
N MET A 43 6.78 31.07 32.49
CA MET A 43 6.93 29.64 32.19
C MET A 43 7.76 29.42 30.92
N PRO A 44 8.45 28.26 30.80
CA PRO A 44 9.10 27.86 29.55
C PRO A 44 8.13 27.93 28.37
N ALA A 45 8.66 28.28 27.19
CA ALA A 45 7.87 28.23 25.97
C ALA A 45 7.34 26.81 25.71
N CYS A 46 6.17 26.73 25.07
CA CYS A 46 5.49 25.47 24.74
C CYS A 46 5.29 24.57 25.97
N SER A 47 4.85 25.18 27.09
CA SER A 47 4.54 24.46 28.31
C SER A 47 3.24 24.93 28.95
N THR A 48 2.63 24.06 29.76
CA THR A 48 1.44 24.34 30.56
C THR A 48 1.57 23.75 31.96
N GLY A 49 0.88 24.35 32.93
CA GLY A 49 0.73 23.79 34.28
C GLY A 49 -0.41 22.78 34.41
N ILE A 50 -1.13 22.54 33.31
CA ILE A 50 -2.26 21.62 33.26
C ILE A 50 -1.70 20.22 32.98
N ASP A 51 -2.05 19.26 33.83
CA ASP A 51 -1.65 17.87 33.67
C ASP A 51 -2.38 17.24 32.45
N PRO A 52 -1.67 16.56 31.53
CA PRO A 52 -2.29 15.82 30.41
C PRO A 52 -3.11 14.62 30.86
N GLY A 53 -3.01 14.21 32.14
CA GLY A 53 -3.67 13.03 32.66
C GLY A 53 -2.93 11.74 32.30
N GLU A 54 -3.61 10.62 32.47
CA GLU A 54 -3.05 9.30 32.25
C GLU A 54 -2.73 9.05 30.76
N ASN A 55 -1.72 8.22 30.53
CA ASN A 55 -1.45 7.70 29.20
C ASN A 55 -2.59 6.74 28.79
N ILE A 56 -3.14 6.96 27.60
CA ILE A 56 -4.18 6.10 27.02
C ILE A 56 -3.56 5.36 25.84
N PRO A 57 -3.49 4.01 25.86
CA PRO A 57 -2.96 3.24 24.74
C PRO A 57 -3.69 3.56 23.42
N GLY A 58 -2.93 3.76 22.35
CA GLY A 58 -3.46 4.13 21.03
C GLY A 58 -3.92 5.59 20.92
N ARG A 59 -3.57 6.45 21.88
CA ARG A 59 -3.87 7.88 21.86
C ARG A 59 -2.69 8.73 22.29
N VAL A 60 -2.71 9.98 21.86
CA VAL A 60 -1.73 11.01 22.18
C VAL A 60 -2.42 12.25 22.74
N ALA A 61 -1.82 12.87 23.76
CA ALA A 61 -2.31 14.12 24.32
C ALA A 61 -1.84 15.31 23.47
N VAL A 62 -2.77 16.13 23.00
CA VAL A 62 -2.54 17.32 22.17
C VAL A 62 -3.05 18.55 22.91
N PHE A 63 -2.20 19.58 23.05
CA PHE A 63 -2.56 20.79 23.76
C PHE A 63 -3.44 21.72 22.90
N THR A 64 -4.58 22.13 23.43
CA THR A 64 -5.59 22.97 22.73
C THR A 64 -5.45 24.47 23.03
N GLY A 65 -4.43 24.86 23.79
CA GLY A 65 -4.29 26.20 24.35
C GLY A 65 -5.03 26.40 25.68
N LYS A 66 -6.00 25.54 26.02
CA LYS A 66 -6.78 25.61 27.28
C LYS A 66 -6.70 24.35 28.14
N GLY A 67 -6.14 23.28 27.59
CA GLY A 67 -6.08 21.96 28.19
C GLY A 67 -5.69 20.91 27.15
N TRP A 68 -5.72 19.64 27.54
CA TRP A 68 -5.30 18.53 26.68
C TRP A 68 -6.51 17.81 26.07
N SER A 69 -6.38 17.41 24.80
CA SER A 69 -7.28 16.49 24.11
C SER A 69 -6.54 15.19 23.82
N HIS A 70 -7.16 14.04 24.04
CA HIS A 70 -6.57 12.73 23.71
C HIS A 70 -7.08 12.27 22.35
N GLU A 71 -6.25 12.49 21.34
CA GLU A 71 -6.52 12.13 19.95
C GLU A 71 -6.03 10.72 19.64
N GLU A 72 -6.66 10.05 18.68
CA GLU A 72 -6.23 8.74 18.20
C GLU A 72 -4.82 8.81 17.59
N ASP A 73 -4.02 7.78 17.84
CA ASP A 73 -2.67 7.68 17.30
C ASP A 73 -2.54 6.42 16.43
N HIS A 74 -2.81 6.61 15.14
CA HIS A 74 -2.66 5.58 14.11
C HIS A 74 -1.32 5.70 13.37
N ARG A 75 -0.39 6.56 13.82
CA ARG A 75 0.85 6.82 13.08
C ARG A 75 1.64 5.53 12.89
N ASN A 76 2.24 5.38 11.72
CA ASN A 76 2.94 4.17 11.25
C ASN A 76 2.03 2.96 10.96
N GLU A 77 0.73 3.02 11.23
CA GLU A 77 -0.21 2.02 10.75
C GLU A 77 -0.39 2.15 9.22
N THR A 78 -0.66 1.03 8.57
CA THR A 78 -0.99 0.99 7.15
C THR A 78 -2.50 0.99 6.98
N VAL A 79 -3.01 1.94 6.20
CA VAL A 79 -4.41 2.03 5.78
C VAL A 79 -4.48 1.91 4.26
N TYR A 80 -5.67 1.63 3.75
CA TYR A 80 -5.92 1.37 2.34
C TYR A 80 -6.95 2.36 1.80
N SER A 81 -6.65 3.01 0.68
CA SER A 81 -7.60 3.88 0.00
C SER A 81 -8.77 3.04 -0.52
N ILE A 82 -10.01 3.42 -0.19
CA ILE A 82 -11.22 2.75 -0.70
C ILE A 82 -11.42 2.94 -2.20
N GLU A 83 -10.74 3.92 -2.81
CA GLU A 83 -10.86 4.21 -4.25
C GLU A 83 -10.12 3.19 -5.11
N ASN A 84 -8.98 2.69 -4.65
CA ASN A 84 -8.08 1.87 -5.47
C ASN A 84 -7.30 0.80 -4.70
N GLY A 85 -7.52 0.64 -3.40
CA GLY A 85 -6.82 -0.34 -2.56
C GLY A 85 -5.36 0.02 -2.25
N ALA A 86 -4.89 1.22 -2.59
CA ALA A 86 -3.50 1.61 -2.36
C ALA A 86 -3.18 1.72 -0.86
N ALA A 87 -2.11 1.06 -0.45
CA ALA A 87 -1.58 1.13 0.91
C ALA A 87 -0.91 2.49 1.16
N VAL A 88 -1.23 3.11 2.29
CA VAL A 88 -0.69 4.39 2.76
C VAL A 88 -0.35 4.27 4.24
N THR A 89 0.82 4.78 4.64
CA THR A 89 1.19 4.88 6.05
C THR A 89 0.61 6.16 6.63
N VAL A 90 -0.03 6.05 7.80
CA VAL A 90 -0.53 7.23 8.52
C VAL A 90 0.64 7.99 9.15
N ASP A 91 0.69 9.30 8.91
CA ASP A 91 1.73 10.21 9.39
C ASP A 91 1.18 11.38 10.21
N TYR A 92 -0.12 11.35 10.56
CA TYR A 92 -0.83 12.40 11.28
C TYR A 92 -1.48 11.87 12.56
N ILE A 93 -1.76 12.80 13.49
CA ILE A 93 -2.51 12.54 14.71
C ILE A 93 -4.01 12.68 14.42
N GLY A 94 -4.82 11.81 15.02
CA GLY A 94 -6.28 11.81 14.93
C GLY A 94 -6.84 10.58 14.23
N ALA A 95 -8.15 10.56 14.11
CA ALA A 95 -8.89 9.48 13.46
C ALA A 95 -8.48 9.31 11.99
N ILE A 96 -8.51 8.07 11.51
CA ILE A 96 -8.28 7.76 10.10
C ILE A 96 -9.27 8.57 9.25
N LYS A 97 -8.74 9.35 8.30
CA LYS A 97 -9.53 10.20 7.40
C LYS A 97 -10.49 9.37 6.54
N ASP A 98 -11.62 9.99 6.20
CA ASP A 98 -12.56 9.45 5.22
C ASP A 98 -11.83 9.08 3.92
N GLY A 99 -12.26 8.00 3.30
CA GLY A 99 -11.61 7.44 2.10
C GLY A 99 -10.55 6.38 2.40
N TYR A 100 -10.29 6.08 3.68
CA TYR A 100 -9.33 5.05 4.08
C TYR A 100 -9.94 4.03 5.04
N VAL A 101 -9.45 2.80 4.95
CA VAL A 101 -9.83 1.68 5.83
C VAL A 101 -8.59 0.92 6.30
N THR A 102 -8.65 0.30 7.48
CA THR A 102 -7.56 -0.52 8.03
C THR A 102 -7.55 -1.95 7.49
N ILE A 103 -8.62 -2.35 6.80
CA ILE A 103 -8.75 -3.68 6.23
C ILE A 103 -8.06 -3.69 4.87
N SER A 104 -7.12 -4.62 4.66
CA SER A 104 -6.45 -4.79 3.37
C SER A 104 -7.38 -5.42 2.33
N PRO A 105 -7.33 -4.99 1.06
CA PRO A 105 -7.81 -5.83 -0.03
C PRO A 105 -6.99 -7.13 -0.07
N LEU A 106 -7.62 -8.23 -0.49
CA LEU A 106 -7.00 -9.53 -0.69
C LEU A 106 -6.51 -9.72 -2.13
N THR A 107 -7.18 -9.08 -3.08
CA THR A 107 -6.84 -9.13 -4.50
C THR A 107 -6.69 -7.73 -5.10
N PRO A 108 -5.91 -7.57 -6.19
CA PRO A 108 -5.85 -6.30 -6.92
C PRO A 108 -7.17 -5.87 -7.57
N TYR A 109 -8.18 -6.74 -7.59
CA TYR A 109 -9.49 -6.50 -8.20
C TYR A 109 -10.56 -6.19 -7.15
N ASP A 110 -10.19 -6.11 -5.87
CA ASP A 110 -11.13 -5.82 -4.81
C ASP A 110 -11.59 -4.36 -4.85
N LYS A 111 -12.90 -4.17 -4.69
CA LYS A 111 -13.56 -2.88 -4.58
C LYS A 111 -14.24 -2.75 -3.24
N TRP A 112 -14.20 -1.56 -2.64
CA TRP A 112 -14.87 -1.29 -1.39
C TRP A 112 -16.38 -1.12 -1.63
N ASP A 113 -17.22 -1.90 -0.92
CA ASP A 113 -18.68 -1.85 -1.05
C ASP A 113 -19.36 -0.91 -0.04
N GLY A 114 -18.57 -0.28 0.84
CA GLY A 114 -19.04 0.53 1.96
C GLY A 114 -18.75 -0.11 3.33
N GLU A 115 -18.59 -1.42 3.38
CA GLU A 115 -18.35 -2.19 4.61
C GLU A 115 -17.14 -3.13 4.50
N LYS A 116 -16.88 -3.68 3.31
CA LYS A 116 -15.82 -4.65 3.07
C LYS A 116 -15.31 -4.59 1.63
N TRP A 117 -14.19 -5.26 1.43
CA TRP A 117 -13.64 -5.55 0.10
C TRP A 117 -14.44 -6.68 -0.57
N VAL A 118 -14.86 -6.43 -1.81
CA VAL A 118 -15.52 -7.42 -2.68
C VAL A 118 -14.74 -7.50 -3.97
N THR A 119 -14.28 -8.70 -4.31
CA THR A 119 -13.55 -8.95 -5.55
C THR A 119 -14.42 -8.71 -6.78
N ASP A 120 -13.96 -7.86 -7.68
CA ASP A 120 -14.55 -7.70 -9.00
C ASP A 120 -14.18 -8.90 -9.89
N THR A 121 -15.07 -9.89 -9.90
CA THR A 121 -14.85 -11.13 -10.65
C THR A 121 -14.81 -10.91 -12.17
N GLU A 122 -15.49 -9.88 -12.67
CA GLU A 122 -15.47 -9.55 -14.10
C GLU A 122 -14.10 -8.97 -14.49
N ALA A 123 -13.60 -8.00 -13.73
CA ALA A 123 -12.26 -7.47 -13.94
C ALA A 123 -11.17 -8.53 -13.77
N GLN A 124 -11.29 -9.39 -12.76
CA GLN A 124 -10.38 -10.50 -12.53
C GLN A 124 -10.38 -11.49 -13.70
N HIS A 125 -11.56 -11.88 -14.19
CA HIS A 125 -11.68 -12.80 -15.32
C HIS A 125 -11.16 -12.18 -16.62
N SER A 126 -11.50 -10.92 -16.91
CA SER A 126 -10.98 -10.20 -18.06
C SER A 126 -9.45 -10.18 -18.07
N ALA A 127 -8.83 -9.87 -16.93
CA ALA A 127 -7.37 -9.89 -16.82
C ALA A 127 -6.77 -11.30 -17.00
N ALA A 128 -7.46 -12.33 -16.53
CA ALA A 128 -7.04 -13.72 -16.75
C ALA A 128 -7.12 -14.11 -18.23
N VAL A 129 -8.16 -13.67 -18.95
CA VAL A 129 -8.30 -13.88 -20.40
C VAL A 129 -7.19 -13.15 -21.16
N ASP A 130 -6.91 -11.88 -20.82
CA ASP A 130 -5.83 -11.11 -21.45
C ASP A 130 -4.46 -11.78 -21.24
N ALA A 131 -4.21 -12.30 -20.04
CA ALA A 131 -2.99 -13.05 -19.74
C ALA A 131 -2.92 -14.37 -20.53
N ALA A 132 -4.04 -15.07 -20.70
CA ALA A 132 -4.11 -16.29 -21.49
C ALA A 132 -3.87 -16.01 -22.99
N GLU A 133 -4.38 -14.90 -23.52
CA GLU A 133 -4.11 -14.45 -24.90
C GLU A 133 -2.63 -14.11 -25.11
N ALA A 134 -2.01 -13.40 -24.15
CA ALA A 134 -0.57 -13.13 -24.18
C ALA A 134 0.25 -14.43 -24.17
N GLN A 135 -0.16 -15.41 -23.36
CA GLN A 135 0.45 -16.74 -23.32
C GLN A 135 0.28 -17.48 -24.66
N ARG A 136 -0.91 -17.44 -25.29
CA ARG A 136 -1.14 -18.00 -26.64
C ARG A 136 -0.12 -17.48 -27.63
N GLN A 137 0.04 -16.15 -27.68
CA GLN A 137 0.98 -15.52 -28.60
C GLN A 137 2.42 -15.95 -28.31
N SER A 138 2.81 -16.00 -27.03
CA SER A 138 4.15 -16.46 -26.63
C SER A 138 4.44 -17.90 -27.07
N LEU A 139 3.46 -18.81 -26.94
CA LEU A 139 3.60 -20.20 -27.38
C LEU A 139 3.74 -20.31 -28.90
N ILE A 140 2.95 -19.55 -29.67
CA ILE A 140 3.05 -19.49 -31.13
C ILE A 140 4.42 -18.97 -31.55
N ASP A 141 4.89 -17.88 -30.96
CA ASP A 141 6.18 -17.29 -31.27
C ASP A 141 7.34 -18.26 -30.98
N ALA A 142 7.29 -18.95 -29.85
CA ALA A 142 8.27 -19.97 -29.48
C ALA A 142 8.24 -21.16 -30.45
N ALA A 143 7.06 -21.63 -30.84
CA ALA A 143 6.89 -22.71 -31.80
C ALA A 143 7.44 -22.31 -33.18
N MET A 144 7.13 -21.11 -33.67
CA MET A 144 7.67 -20.58 -34.92
C MET A 144 9.20 -20.45 -34.88
N ALA A 145 9.76 -19.96 -33.78
CA ALA A 145 11.20 -19.85 -33.60
C ALA A 145 11.89 -21.24 -33.68
N SER A 146 11.24 -22.28 -33.15
CA SER A 146 11.76 -23.66 -33.14
C SER A 146 11.94 -24.29 -34.54
N ILE A 147 11.22 -23.77 -35.55
CA ILE A 147 11.29 -24.23 -36.96
C ILE A 147 11.95 -23.21 -37.90
N SER A 148 12.48 -22.11 -37.36
CA SER A 148 13.12 -21.04 -38.15
C SER A 148 14.18 -21.53 -39.13
N LEU A 149 15.02 -22.50 -38.71
CA LEU A 149 16.04 -23.10 -39.58
C LEU A 149 15.42 -23.91 -40.73
N ILE A 150 14.32 -24.62 -40.47
CA ILE A 150 13.58 -25.38 -41.48
C ILE A 150 12.96 -24.42 -42.50
N GLN A 151 12.36 -23.33 -42.02
CA GLN A 151 11.83 -22.27 -42.88
C GLN A 151 12.92 -21.65 -43.76
N LEU A 152 14.11 -21.38 -43.21
CA LEU A 152 15.26 -20.88 -43.96
C LEU A 152 15.72 -21.85 -45.05
N LYS A 153 15.74 -23.17 -44.78
CA LYS A 153 16.07 -24.20 -45.77
C LYS A 153 15.07 -24.20 -46.93
N LEU A 154 13.77 -24.09 -46.64
CA LEU A 154 12.72 -23.99 -47.65
C LEU A 154 12.87 -22.72 -48.51
N GLN A 155 13.11 -21.56 -47.88
CA GLN A 155 13.35 -20.29 -48.59
C GLN A 155 14.59 -20.35 -49.51
N ALA A 156 15.62 -21.09 -49.10
CA ALA A 156 16.82 -21.34 -49.90
C ALA A 156 16.62 -22.42 -51.00
N GLY A 157 15.41 -22.97 -51.16
CA GLY A 157 15.10 -24.00 -52.16
C GLY A 157 15.67 -25.39 -51.84
N ARG A 158 16.06 -25.65 -50.59
CA ARG A 158 16.59 -26.95 -50.17
C ARG A 158 15.46 -27.94 -49.91
N LYS A 159 15.71 -29.21 -50.25
CA LYS A 159 14.83 -30.32 -49.84
C LYS A 159 15.02 -30.61 -48.35
N LEU A 160 13.92 -30.73 -47.62
CA LEU A 160 13.92 -31.14 -46.22
C LEU A 160 14.23 -32.64 -46.10
N THR A 161 14.88 -33.02 -45.02
CA THR A 161 14.98 -34.41 -44.58
C THR A 161 13.63 -34.91 -44.06
N GLN A 162 13.49 -36.23 -43.90
CA GLN A 162 12.28 -36.82 -43.31
C GLN A 162 12.02 -36.29 -41.89
N ALA A 163 13.07 -36.20 -41.06
CA ALA A 163 12.96 -35.71 -39.69
C ALA A 163 12.51 -34.23 -39.64
N GLU A 164 13.05 -33.38 -40.52
CA GLU A 164 12.64 -31.97 -40.61
C GLU A 164 11.20 -31.81 -41.10
N THR A 165 10.76 -32.65 -42.04
CA THR A 165 9.37 -32.63 -42.51
C THR A 165 8.42 -33.05 -41.39
N THR A 166 8.75 -34.11 -40.64
CA THR A 166 7.97 -34.56 -39.49
C THR A 166 7.88 -33.45 -38.42
N ARG A 167 9.01 -32.84 -38.07
CA ARG A 167 9.06 -31.74 -37.09
C ARG A 167 8.27 -30.52 -37.55
N LEU A 168 8.40 -30.13 -38.82
CA LEU A 168 7.67 -29.00 -39.38
C LEU A 168 6.15 -29.20 -39.24
N ASN A 169 5.65 -30.37 -39.66
CA ASN A 169 4.22 -30.67 -39.57
C ASN A 169 3.74 -30.70 -38.12
N ALA A 170 4.48 -31.37 -37.22
CA ALA A 170 4.11 -31.43 -35.81
C ALA A 170 4.02 -30.04 -35.16
N VAL A 171 4.96 -29.15 -35.48
CA VAL A 171 4.94 -27.77 -34.97
C VAL A 171 3.80 -26.94 -35.56
N LEU A 172 3.46 -27.14 -36.84
CA LEU A 172 2.29 -26.48 -37.44
C LEU A 172 0.98 -26.97 -36.81
N ASP A 173 0.82 -28.29 -36.62
CA ASP A 173 -0.32 -28.88 -35.93
C ASP A 173 -0.45 -28.34 -34.49
N TYR A 174 0.69 -28.17 -33.80
CA TYR A 174 0.75 -27.55 -32.48
C TYR A 174 0.28 -26.09 -32.50
N ILE A 175 0.77 -25.28 -33.45
CA ILE A 175 0.36 -23.87 -33.58
C ILE A 175 -1.15 -23.78 -33.85
N ASP A 176 -1.69 -24.65 -34.71
CA ASP A 176 -3.13 -24.71 -34.99
C ASP A 176 -3.92 -25.08 -33.72
N ALA A 177 -3.45 -26.06 -32.95
CA ALA A 177 -4.06 -26.45 -31.68
C ALA A 177 -4.02 -25.30 -30.64
N VAL A 178 -2.89 -24.60 -30.50
CA VAL A 178 -2.75 -23.44 -29.59
C VAL A 178 -3.65 -22.31 -30.02
N THR A 179 -3.74 -22.04 -31.32
CA THR A 179 -4.60 -20.99 -31.89
C THR A 179 -6.08 -21.29 -31.66
N ALA A 180 -6.49 -22.56 -31.73
CA ALA A 180 -7.86 -23.00 -31.50
C ALA A 180 -8.24 -23.15 -30.01
N THR A 181 -7.28 -23.07 -29.10
CA THR A 181 -7.52 -23.23 -27.65
C THR A 181 -8.39 -22.10 -27.13
N ASP A 182 -9.51 -22.41 -26.48
CA ASP A 182 -10.42 -21.40 -25.91
C ASP A 182 -9.80 -20.74 -24.66
N THR A 183 -9.50 -19.45 -24.77
CA THR A 183 -8.94 -18.63 -23.68
C THR A 183 -10.02 -18.08 -22.74
N SER A 184 -11.29 -18.13 -23.12
CA SER A 184 -12.39 -17.67 -22.27
C SER A 184 -12.62 -18.56 -21.04
N THR A 185 -11.97 -19.73 -20.97
CA THR A 185 -11.97 -20.59 -19.79
C THR A 185 -10.93 -20.18 -18.75
N ALA A 186 -10.26 -19.04 -18.93
CA ALA A 186 -9.26 -18.54 -17.99
C ALA A 186 -9.84 -18.36 -16.57
N PRO A 187 -9.06 -18.69 -15.52
CA PRO A 187 -7.62 -19.01 -15.55
C PRO A 187 -7.29 -20.47 -15.91
N ASP A 188 -8.27 -21.36 -16.02
CA ASP A 188 -8.08 -22.81 -16.19
C ASP A 188 -7.94 -23.23 -17.67
N VAL A 189 -7.15 -22.48 -18.45
CA VAL A 189 -6.87 -22.81 -19.85
C VAL A 189 -5.93 -24.01 -19.95
N ILE A 190 -6.34 -25.04 -20.69
CA ILE A 190 -5.52 -26.24 -20.94
C ILE A 190 -4.75 -26.03 -22.25
N TRP A 191 -3.46 -25.75 -22.15
CA TRP A 191 -2.60 -25.57 -23.32
C TRP A 191 -2.19 -26.91 -23.94
N PRO A 192 -2.14 -26.99 -25.29
CA PRO A 192 -1.53 -28.13 -25.97
C PRO A 192 -0.07 -28.32 -25.54
N GLU A 193 0.40 -29.56 -25.54
CA GLU A 193 1.80 -29.89 -25.27
C GLU A 193 2.65 -29.69 -26.53
N LEU A 194 3.82 -29.10 -26.36
CA LEU A 194 4.77 -28.92 -27.47
C LEU A 194 5.27 -30.31 -27.91
N PRO A 195 5.21 -30.66 -29.21
CA PRO A 195 5.68 -31.94 -29.68
C PRO A 195 7.19 -32.09 -29.43
N GLU A 196 7.60 -33.27 -28.96
CA GLU A 196 9.01 -33.59 -28.76
C GLU A 196 9.79 -33.57 -30.08
N ALA A 197 11.06 -33.16 -29.95
CA ALA A 197 11.98 -32.80 -31.03
C ALA A 197 12.42 -33.95 -31.95
#